data_AF-A0A969GLE3-F1
#
_entry.id   AF-A0A969GLE3-F1
#
_cell.length_a   1.000
_cell.length_b   1.000
_cell.length_c   1.000
_cell.angle_alpha   90.00
_cell.angle_beta   90.00
_cell.angle_gamma   90.00
#
_symmetry.space_group_name_H-M   'P 1'
#
loop_
_entity.id
_entity.type
_entity.pdbx_description
1 polymer ?
#
loop_
_entity_poly.entity_id
_entity_poly.type
_entity_poly.pdbx_seq_one_letter_code
_entity_poly.pdbx_strand_id
1 'polypeptide(L)'
;MASEADRRRPAEGQHLSSPRGLDATTLAPSFSASALAAPDAWLVEAYESPDHGWVYGVQWHPERIFELPEGHRRLWESFLTACRARAGRLFATS
;
A
#
# COMPACT_ATOMS: atom_id res chain seq x y z
N MET A 1 22.44 18.92 -45.28
CA MET A 1 23.52 18.36 -44.43
C MET A 1 23.73 19.27 -43.24
N ALA A 2 22.91 19.11 -42.19
CA ALA A 2 23.15 19.64 -40.85
C ALA A 2 22.68 18.55 -39.87
N SER A 3 23.53 18.29 -38.88
CA SER A 3 23.65 17.07 -38.11
C SER A 3 22.54 16.90 -37.06
N GLU A 4 21.97 15.69 -37.04
CA GLU A 4 21.01 15.21 -36.06
C GLU A 4 21.76 14.78 -34.78
N ALA A 5 22.05 15.75 -33.92
CA ALA A 5 22.67 15.51 -32.62
C ALA A 5 22.02 16.38 -31.54
N ASP A 6 20.74 16.17 -31.31
CA ASP A 6 20.12 16.46 -30.01
C ASP A 6 19.13 15.35 -29.65
N ARG A 7 19.68 14.13 -29.50
CA ARG A 7 18.98 13.01 -28.88
C ARG A 7 19.59 12.78 -27.50
N ARG A 8 18.92 13.29 -26.47
CA ARG A 8 18.42 12.52 -25.32
C ARG A 8 17.96 13.47 -24.21
N ARG A 9 16.73 13.98 -24.33
CA ARG A 9 15.89 14.10 -23.14
C ARG A 9 15.28 12.72 -22.90
N PRO A 10 15.48 12.08 -21.74
CA PRO A 10 14.66 10.92 -21.41
C PRO A 10 13.23 11.43 -21.40
N ALA A 11 12.36 10.78 -22.19
CA ALA A 11 10.93 10.99 -22.05
C ALA A 11 10.61 10.72 -20.58
N GLU A 12 10.24 11.77 -19.86
CA GLU A 12 9.58 11.66 -18.57
C GLU A 12 8.46 10.66 -18.80
N GLY A 13 8.65 9.47 -18.24
CA GLY A 13 7.62 8.46 -18.22
C GLY A 13 6.47 9.09 -17.48
N GLN A 14 5.53 9.67 -18.23
CA GLN A 14 4.16 9.81 -17.80
C GLN A 14 3.71 8.40 -17.53
N HIS A 15 4.00 7.96 -16.31
CA HIS A 15 3.45 6.79 -15.72
C HIS A 15 1.96 7.06 -15.80
N LEU A 16 1.28 6.35 -16.71
CA LEU A 16 -0.15 6.44 -16.89
C LEU A 16 -0.72 5.92 -15.58
N SER A 17 -0.86 6.80 -14.60
CA SER A 17 -1.46 6.53 -13.32
C SER A 17 -2.87 6.07 -13.66
N SER A 18 -3.09 4.76 -13.62
CA SER A 18 -4.40 4.28 -13.22
C SER A 18 -4.80 5.13 -12.00
N PRO A 19 -6.00 5.73 -11.94
CA PRO A 19 -6.35 6.71 -10.90
C PRO A 19 -6.34 6.16 -9.46
N ARG A 20 -5.82 4.93 -9.25
CA ARG A 20 -5.71 4.21 -7.98
C ARG A 20 -4.28 3.82 -7.60
N GLY A 21 -3.25 4.20 -8.35
CA GLY A 21 -1.87 3.81 -8.01
C GLY A 21 -1.23 4.72 -6.96
N LEU A 22 -0.61 4.15 -5.93
CA LEU A 22 0.19 4.86 -4.93
C LEU A 22 1.68 4.53 -5.12
N ASP A 23 2.53 5.55 -5.11
CA ASP A 23 3.99 5.41 -5.12
C ASP A 23 4.54 5.54 -3.70
N ALA A 24 5.55 4.74 -3.34
CA ALA A 24 6.15 4.74 -2.00
C ALA A 24 6.69 6.12 -1.58
N THR A 25 7.16 6.92 -2.53
CA THR A 25 7.66 8.29 -2.31
C THR A 25 6.56 9.28 -1.95
N THR A 26 5.29 8.92 -2.17
CA THR A 26 4.12 9.76 -1.87
C THR A 26 3.46 9.42 -0.53
N LEU A 27 3.91 8.36 0.14
CA LEU A 27 3.41 8.00 1.46
C LEU A 27 3.74 9.10 2.47
N ALA A 28 2.77 9.44 3.32
CA ALA A 28 3.04 10.36 4.42
C ALA A 28 4.08 9.74 5.37
N PRO A 29 4.89 10.56 6.09
CA PRO A 29 6.03 10.05 6.86
C PRO A 29 5.73 9.00 7.92
N SER A 30 4.49 8.93 8.41
CA SER A 30 4.03 7.94 9.38
C SER A 30 3.64 6.60 8.76
N PHE A 31 3.89 6.39 7.46
CA PHE A 31 3.58 5.16 6.74
C PHE A 31 4.79 4.60 6.02
N SER A 32 4.83 3.27 5.93
CA SER A 32 5.84 2.51 5.19
C SER A 32 5.16 1.56 4.22
N ALA A 33 5.72 1.39 3.03
CA ALA A 33 5.27 0.37 2.09
C ALA A 33 5.61 -1.03 2.63
N SER A 34 4.62 -1.92 2.68
CA SER A 34 4.74 -3.30 3.17
C SER A 34 4.62 -4.33 2.06
N ALA A 35 4.07 -3.95 0.89
CA ALA A 35 4.06 -4.75 -0.32
C ALA A 35 4.14 -3.86 -1.57
N LEU A 36 4.89 -4.32 -2.57
CA LEU A 36 5.06 -3.68 -3.87
C LEU A 36 4.60 -4.64 -4.97
N ALA A 37 3.98 -4.11 -6.02
CA ALA A 37 3.57 -4.91 -7.16
C ALA A 37 4.78 -5.50 -7.89
N ALA A 38 4.61 -6.69 -8.46
CA ALA A 38 5.57 -7.29 -9.38
C ALA A 38 4.92 -7.43 -10.77
N PRO A 39 5.58 -7.00 -11.86
CA PRO A 39 6.95 -6.47 -11.94
C PRO A 39 7.07 -4.97 -11.61
N ASP A 40 5.95 -4.28 -11.46
CA ASP A 40 5.87 -2.82 -11.33
C ASP A 40 6.15 -2.32 -9.91
N ALA A 41 7.40 -2.48 -9.44
CA ALA A 41 7.80 -2.22 -8.05
C ALA A 41 7.64 -0.75 -7.57
N TRP A 42 7.30 0.18 -8.46
CA TRP A 42 6.93 1.55 -8.08
C TRP A 42 5.55 1.60 -7.42
N LEU A 43 4.66 0.65 -7.73
CA LEU A 43 3.29 0.59 -7.25
C LEU A 43 3.25 -0.08 -5.87
N VAL A 44 2.80 0.66 -4.87
CA VAL A 44 2.51 0.15 -3.53
C VAL A 44 1.20 -0.61 -3.54
N GLU A 45 1.24 -1.89 -3.14
CA GLU A 45 0.05 -2.72 -2.98
C GLU A 45 -0.42 -2.81 -1.53
N ALA A 46 0.48 -2.59 -0.57
CA ALA A 46 0.13 -2.44 0.84
C ALA A 46 1.05 -1.47 1.56
N TYR A 47 0.51 -0.79 2.55
CA TYR A 47 1.26 0.04 3.49
C TYR A 47 0.75 -0.17 4.92
N GLU A 48 1.60 0.15 5.88
CA GLU A 48 1.28 0.11 7.30
C GLU A 48 1.78 1.37 8.00
N SER A 49 1.25 1.64 9.19
CA SER A 49 1.84 2.66 10.07
C SER A 49 2.58 2.02 11.23
N PRO A 50 3.90 2.26 11.38
CA PRO A 50 4.65 1.84 12.56
C PRO A 50 4.28 2.65 13.82
N ASP A 51 3.70 3.84 13.65
CA ASP A 51 3.46 4.78 14.75
C ASP A 51 2.07 4.62 15.40
N HIS A 52 1.16 3.91 14.75
CA HIS A 52 -0.23 3.73 15.21
C HIS A 52 -0.48 2.30 15.66
N GLY A 53 -1.51 2.11 16.51
CA GLY A 53 -1.76 0.81 17.14
C GLY A 53 -2.09 -0.33 16.17
N TRP A 54 -2.91 -0.09 15.15
CA TRP A 54 -3.14 -1.01 14.03
C TRP A 54 -3.67 -0.20 12.85
N VAL A 55 -2.85 -0.02 11.82
CA VAL A 55 -3.22 0.67 10.58
C VAL A 55 -2.55 -0.02 9.42
N TYR A 56 -3.36 -0.58 8.52
CA TYR A 56 -2.93 -1.20 7.28
C TYR A 56 -3.87 -0.74 6.16
N GLY A 57 -3.30 -0.44 5.00
CA GLY A 57 -4.03 -0.22 3.76
C GLY A 57 -3.57 -1.21 2.71
N VAL A 58 -4.51 -1.79 1.96
CA VAL A 58 -4.24 -2.71 0.86
C VAL A 58 -4.95 -2.23 -0.40
N GLN A 59 -4.30 -2.33 -1.54
CA GLN A 59 -4.86 -1.90 -2.83
C GLN A 59 -5.74 -2.99 -3.46
N TRP A 60 -5.44 -4.26 -3.21
CA TRP A 60 -6.28 -5.36 -3.65
C TRP A 60 -7.58 -5.43 -2.83
N HIS A 61 -8.47 -6.33 -3.23
CA HIS A 61 -9.78 -6.54 -2.62
C HIS A 61 -9.75 -7.74 -1.65
N PRO A 62 -9.36 -7.57 -0.37
CA PRO A 62 -9.27 -8.68 0.60
C PRO A 62 -10.63 -9.30 0.95
N GLU A 63 -11.73 -8.65 0.58
CA GLU A 63 -13.10 -9.17 0.67
C GLU A 63 -13.39 -10.26 -0.38
N ARG A 64 -12.58 -10.36 -1.44
CA ARG A 64 -12.69 -11.42 -2.46
C ARG A 64 -11.98 -12.69 -1.95
N ILE A 65 -12.60 -13.33 -0.96
CA ILE A 65 -12.04 -14.45 -0.16
C ILE A 65 -11.59 -15.65 -1.03
N PHE A 66 -12.09 -15.80 -2.26
CA PHE A 66 -11.74 -16.89 -3.17
C PHE A 66 -10.38 -16.73 -3.87
N GLU A 67 -9.74 -15.55 -3.83
CA GLU A 67 -8.54 -15.24 -4.61
C GLU A 67 -7.23 -15.51 -3.86
N LEU A 68 -7.19 -15.24 -2.54
CA LEU A 68 -6.02 -15.48 -1.67
C LEU A 68 -6.50 -15.95 -0.28
N PRO A 69 -6.93 -17.21 -0.14
CA PRO A 69 -7.70 -17.65 1.04
C PRO A 69 -6.94 -17.47 2.37
N GLU A 70 -5.65 -17.82 2.39
CA GLU A 70 -4.85 -17.78 3.62
C GLU A 70 -4.36 -16.36 3.97
N GLY A 71 -3.89 -15.61 2.97
CA GLY A 71 -3.40 -14.23 3.16
C GLY A 71 -4.52 -13.29 3.60
N HIS A 72 -5.69 -13.38 2.96
CA HIS A 72 -6.86 -12.58 3.34
C HIS A 72 -7.34 -12.92 4.75
N ARG A 73 -7.41 -14.21 5.09
CA ARG A 73 -7.83 -14.66 6.43
C ARG A 73 -6.96 -14.06 7.53
N ARG A 74 -5.64 -14.10 7.38
CA ARG A 74 -4.70 -13.53 8.37
C ARG A 74 -4.86 -12.02 8.54
N LEU A 75 -5.07 -11.29 7.46
CA LEU A 75 -5.31 -9.84 7.52
C LEU A 75 -6.57 -9.54 8.34
N TRP A 76 -7.69 -10.23 8.05
CA TRP A 76 -8.94 -10.08 8.79
C TRP A 76 -8.83 -10.49 10.27
N GLU A 77 -8.15 -11.60 10.57
CA GLU A 77 -7.92 -12.05 11.94
C GLU A 77 -7.09 -11.03 12.75
N SER A 78 -6.08 -10.43 12.12
CA SER A 78 -5.27 -9.39 12.75
C SER A 78 -6.10 -8.11 13.04
N PHE A 79 -6.97 -7.71 12.09
CA PHE A 79 -7.89 -6.58 12.27
C PHE A 79 -8.86 -6.81 13.44
N LEU A 80 -9.51 -7.98 13.49
CA LEU A 80 -10.44 -8.32 14.56
C LEU A 80 -9.74 -8.35 15.92
N THR A 81 -8.50 -8.84 15.97
CA THR A 81 -7.67 -8.83 17.18
C THR A 81 -7.41 -7.40 17.66
N ALA A 82 -7.06 -6.49 16.74
CA ALA A 82 -6.83 -5.09 17.06
C ALA A 82 -8.10 -4.39 17.56
N CYS A 83 -9.27 -4.65 16.96
CA CYS A 83 -10.55 -4.11 17.42
C CYS A 83 -10.90 -4.56 18.84
N ARG A 84 -10.72 -5.85 19.15
CA ARG A 84 -10.95 -6.38 20.51
C ARG A 84 -10.02 -5.75 21.53
N ALA A 85 -8.73 -5.60 21.20
CA ALA A 85 -7.76 -4.94 22.07
C ALA A 85 -8.12 -3.46 22.30
N ARG A 86 -8.59 -2.75 21.27
CA ARG A 86 -9.07 -1.36 21.40
C ARG A 86 -10.31 -1.28 22.28
N ALA A 87 -11.28 -2.16 22.10
CA ALA A 87 -12.49 -2.18 22.93
C ALA A 87 -12.14 -2.45 24.41
N GLY A 88 -11.29 -3.44 24.69
CA GLY A 88 -10.85 -3.74 26.06
C GLY A 88 -10.19 -2.54 26.76
N ARG A 89 -9.37 -1.74 26.04
CA ARG A 89 -8.76 -0.51 26.58
C ARG A 89 -9.78 0.57 26.92
N LEU A 90 -10.85 0.71 26.13
CA LEU A 90 -11.90 1.69 26.40
C LEU A 90 -12.66 1.34 27.69
N PHE A 91 -12.93 0.06 27.92
CA PHE A 91 -13.64 -0.39 29.13
C PHE A 91 -12.78 -0.41 30.39
N ALA A 92 -11.46 -0.61 30.27
CA ALA A 92 -10.55 -0.62 31.43
C ALA A 92 -10.21 0.79 31.98
N THR A 93 -10.55 1.84 31.24
CA THR A 93 -10.25 3.25 31.60
C THR A 93 -11.49 4.00 32.12
N SER A 94 -12.66 3.34 32.20
CA SER A 94 -13.90 3.87 32.80
C SER A 94 -14.11 3.29 34.19
#